data_AF-A0A0U1NJ95-F1
#
_entry.id   AF-A0A0U1NJ95-F1
#
_cell.length_a   1.000
_cell.length_b   1.000
_cell.length_c   1.000
_cell.angle_alpha   90.00
_cell.angle_beta   90.00
_cell.angle_gamma   90.00
#
_symmetry.space_group_name_H-M   'P 1'
#
loop_
_entity.id
_entity.type
_entity.pdbx_description
1 polymer ?
#
loop_
_entity_poly.entity_id
_entity_poly.type
_entity_poly.pdbx_seq_one_letter_code
_entity_poly.pdbx_strand_id
1 'polypeptide(L)'
;MPDAFMLPDAESALSIARDKDLSTLNFTFQALPRLQTSLSFATYDDIGAGVSSENTSLNLKYALTDEGRVLPAISVGIDGLFGNDRDAAEYIVASKTLAQTVEASVGLGWGRYGGAADVSAPFGQRPAFDTAKRASFDHLFKGDAGVFAGLLWHTPVDGLSLAAEYSSDTFANEAVMPDSRFNFGARYEVSEGLTLGAYQRGGDTVGVTLTLSGNPNRPRVAQPVGAQPVFVGARSRAAQTWGSAASPDFDRLAELLSEQGIQLQKAKLDGDVAAVRVVSWSNSAVPKVIGRTARVLAATSPQSVNVFDISLTLNDLPTKTFTIRRNDIHQLIDQPLGGSQVLANTGITGASDRAQTWDWQ
;
A
#
# COMPACT_ATOMS: atom_id res chain seq x y z
N MET A 1 -17.09 -11.97 6.21
CA MET A 1 -16.75 -13.23 5.53
C MET A 1 -15.30 -13.28 5.02
N PRO A 2 -14.57 -14.37 5.28
CA PRO A 2 -13.30 -14.67 4.62
C PRO A 2 -13.47 -15.08 3.14
N ASP A 3 -12.51 -14.68 2.31
CA ASP A 3 -12.36 -15.08 0.92
C ASP A 3 -10.88 -15.34 0.58
N ALA A 4 -10.64 -16.02 -0.54
CA ALA A 4 -9.29 -16.37 -0.98
C ALA A 4 -8.61 -15.31 -1.86
N PHE A 5 -9.28 -14.23 -2.24
CA PHE A 5 -8.73 -13.23 -3.17
C PHE A 5 -7.78 -12.26 -2.45
N MET A 6 -6.73 -11.85 -3.16
CA MET A 6 -5.76 -10.89 -2.64
C MET A 6 -6.08 -9.48 -3.15
N LEU A 7 -5.71 -8.47 -2.37
CA LEU A 7 -5.78 -7.09 -2.84
C LEU A 7 -4.73 -6.86 -3.95
N PRO A 8 -4.95 -5.86 -4.82
CA PRO A 8 -3.92 -5.43 -5.76
C PRO A 8 -2.60 -5.07 -5.05
N ASP A 9 -1.49 -5.22 -5.76
CA ASP A 9 -0.18 -4.86 -5.22
C ASP A 9 -0.14 -3.38 -4.78
N ALA A 10 0.48 -3.14 -3.62
CA ALA A 10 0.51 -1.87 -2.89
C ALA A 10 -0.86 -1.26 -2.49
N GLU A 11 -1.96 -2.01 -2.61
CA GLU A 11 -3.26 -1.55 -2.11
C GLU A 11 -3.22 -1.40 -0.58
N SER A 12 -3.89 -0.35 -0.11
CA SER A 12 -4.11 -0.12 1.31
C SER A 12 -5.53 0.36 1.56
N ALA A 13 -6.11 -0.03 2.69
CA ALA A 13 -7.44 0.36 3.10
C ALA A 13 -7.52 0.62 4.60
N LEU A 14 -8.26 1.66 4.96
CA LEU A 14 -8.69 1.96 6.32
C LEU A 14 -10.21 1.78 6.39
N SER A 15 -10.67 0.92 7.28
CA SER A 15 -12.09 0.62 7.45
C SER A 15 -12.52 0.86 8.89
N ILE A 16 -13.65 1.55 9.06
CA ILE A 16 -14.33 1.72 10.34
C ILE A 16 -15.66 0.99 10.24
N ALA A 17 -15.98 0.16 11.22
CA ALA A 17 -17.29 -0.49 11.33
C ALA A 17 -17.88 -0.25 12.71
N ARG A 18 -19.21 -0.12 12.78
CA ARG A 18 -19.93 0.01 14.05
C ARG A 18 -21.31 -0.63 13.99
N ASP A 19 -21.63 -1.37 15.03
CA ASP A 19 -22.98 -1.83 15.36
C ASP A 19 -23.29 -1.56 16.85
N LYS A 20 -24.33 -2.20 17.40
CA LYS A 20 -24.75 -2.01 18.79
C LYS A 20 -23.81 -2.63 19.84
N ASP A 21 -22.96 -3.59 19.45
CA ASP A 21 -22.11 -4.36 20.37
C ASP A 21 -20.60 -4.17 20.08
N LEU A 22 -20.24 -3.73 18.86
CA LEU A 22 -18.88 -3.73 18.35
C LEU A 22 -18.56 -2.45 17.56
N SER A 23 -17.41 -1.85 17.86
CA SER A 23 -16.75 -0.86 17.02
C SER A 23 -15.38 -1.38 16.59
N THR A 24 -15.05 -1.30 15.30
CA THR A 24 -13.73 -1.70 14.79
C THR A 24 -13.08 -0.63 13.93
N LEU A 25 -11.76 -0.52 14.04
CA LEU A 25 -10.87 0.17 13.11
C LEU A 25 -9.89 -0.86 12.54
N ASN A 26 -9.87 -0.99 11.21
CA ASN A 26 -9.00 -1.94 10.52
C ASN A 26 -8.11 -1.19 9.52
N PHE A 27 -6.81 -1.42 9.60
CA PHE A 27 -5.85 -0.96 8.60
C PHE A 27 -5.27 -2.17 7.86
N THR A 28 -5.59 -2.30 6.59
CA THR A 28 -5.19 -3.43 5.74
C THR A 28 -4.26 -2.96 4.64
N PHE A 29 -3.23 -3.74 4.33
CA PHE A 29 -2.33 -3.47 3.23
C PHE A 29 -1.80 -4.76 2.59
N GLN A 30 -1.53 -4.70 1.29
CA GLN A 30 -0.90 -5.78 0.53
C GLN A 30 0.63 -5.72 0.74
N ALA A 31 1.13 -6.47 1.74
CA ALA A 31 2.53 -6.39 2.18
C ALA A 31 3.51 -7.00 1.18
N LEU A 32 3.15 -8.15 0.60
CA LEU A 32 3.86 -8.83 -0.48
C LEU A 32 2.84 -9.34 -1.51
N PRO A 33 3.23 -9.71 -2.73
CA PRO A 33 2.27 -10.16 -3.76
C PRO A 33 1.32 -11.29 -3.33
N ARG A 34 1.73 -12.12 -2.35
CA ARG A 34 0.94 -13.25 -1.82
C ARG A 34 0.61 -13.14 -0.34
N LEU A 35 0.94 -12.03 0.32
CA LEU A 35 0.72 -11.83 1.75
C LEU A 35 0.00 -10.50 1.99
N GLN A 36 -1.23 -10.60 2.49
CA GLN A 36 -2.01 -9.47 2.97
C GLN A 36 -1.90 -9.41 4.49
N THR A 37 -1.80 -8.20 5.02
CA THR A 37 -1.66 -7.95 6.44
C THR A 37 -2.71 -6.93 6.86
N SER A 38 -3.30 -7.13 8.04
CA SER A 38 -4.23 -6.17 8.64
C SER A 38 -3.93 -5.97 10.12
N LEU A 39 -4.05 -4.73 10.58
CA LEU A 39 -4.04 -4.36 11.99
C LEU A 39 -5.49 -4.02 12.38
N SER A 40 -6.01 -4.73 13.39
CA SER A 40 -7.37 -4.56 13.86
C SER A 40 -7.40 -4.03 15.28
N PHE A 41 -8.25 -3.03 15.51
CA PHE A 41 -8.55 -2.47 16.82
C PHE A 41 -10.05 -2.58 17.03
N ALA A 42 -10.47 -3.44 17.96
CA ALA A 42 -11.86 -3.69 18.28
C ALA A 42 -12.19 -3.20 19.69
N THR A 43 -13.38 -2.62 19.84
CA THR A 43 -13.97 -2.21 21.10
C THR A 43 -15.36 -2.83 21.23
N TYR A 44 -15.62 -3.48 22.35
CA TYR A 44 -16.85 -4.20 22.66
C TYR A 44 -17.65 -3.44 23.72
N ASP A 45 -18.92 -3.17 23.43
CA ASP A 45 -19.81 -2.43 24.33
C ASP A 45 -20.47 -3.34 25.38
N ASP A 46 -20.57 -4.65 25.13
CA ASP A 46 -21.07 -5.66 26.07
C ASP A 46 -19.95 -6.64 26.50
N ILE A 47 -19.64 -6.64 27.79
CA ILE A 47 -18.60 -7.50 28.39
C ILE A 47 -19.22 -8.52 29.35
N GLY A 48 -19.07 -9.79 29.01
CA GLY A 48 -19.10 -10.87 30.00
C GLY A 48 -17.95 -10.69 31.01
N ALA A 49 -18.15 -11.18 32.24
CA ALA A 49 -17.15 -11.05 33.30
C ALA A 49 -15.80 -11.67 32.89
N GLY A 50 -14.72 -10.87 32.92
CA GLY A 50 -13.34 -11.33 32.68
C GLY A 50 -12.79 -11.15 31.27
N VAL A 51 -13.56 -10.57 30.34
CA VAL A 51 -13.10 -10.27 28.97
C VAL A 51 -12.75 -8.79 28.84
N SER A 52 -11.63 -8.48 28.17
CA SER A 52 -11.28 -7.09 27.86
C SER A 52 -12.26 -6.51 26.86
N SER A 53 -12.73 -5.29 27.10
CA SER A 53 -13.54 -4.53 26.17
C SER A 53 -12.76 -4.10 24.92
N GLU A 54 -11.44 -4.25 24.92
CA GLU A 54 -10.59 -3.86 23.79
C GLU A 54 -9.76 -5.05 23.30
N ASN A 55 -9.61 -5.15 21.99
CA ASN A 55 -8.72 -6.11 21.35
C ASN A 55 -7.88 -5.42 20.27
N THR A 56 -6.57 -5.64 20.31
CA THR A 56 -5.66 -5.23 19.24
C THR A 56 -4.99 -6.48 18.71
N SER A 57 -5.06 -6.67 17.40
CA SER A 57 -4.58 -7.89 16.76
C SER A 57 -3.97 -7.63 15.40
N LEU A 58 -3.13 -8.59 15.00
CA LEU A 58 -2.56 -8.70 13.67
C LEU A 58 -3.25 -9.85 12.93
N ASN A 59 -3.70 -9.59 11.70
CA ASN A 59 -4.30 -10.59 10.83
C ASN A 59 -3.40 -10.79 9.61
N LEU A 60 -3.21 -12.04 9.20
CA LEU A 60 -2.38 -12.42 8.06
C LEU A 60 -3.19 -13.32 7.13
N LYS A 61 -3.18 -13.02 5.83
CA LYS A 61 -3.75 -13.89 4.79
C LYS A 61 -2.69 -14.17 3.73
N TYR A 62 -2.42 -15.45 3.50
CA TYR A 62 -1.45 -15.93 2.51
C TYR A 62 -2.14 -16.71 1.39
N ALA A 63 -1.92 -16.28 0.16
CA ALA A 63 -2.45 -16.97 -1.03
C ALA A 63 -1.59 -18.18 -1.40
N LEU A 64 -2.19 -19.37 -1.42
CA LEU A 64 -1.59 -20.63 -1.86
C LEU A 64 -1.70 -20.85 -3.36
N THR A 65 -2.81 -20.42 -3.97
CA THR A 65 -3.02 -20.47 -5.42
C THR A 65 -3.85 -19.27 -5.86
N ASP A 66 -3.52 -18.73 -7.02
CA ASP A 66 -4.37 -17.77 -7.71
C ASP A 66 -5.55 -18.49 -8.38
N GLU A 67 -6.62 -17.75 -8.64
CA GLU A 67 -7.75 -18.27 -9.39
C GLU A 67 -7.33 -18.59 -10.84
N GLY A 68 -7.56 -19.83 -11.26
CA GLY A 68 -7.38 -20.27 -12.64
C GLY A 68 -8.70 -20.44 -13.38
N ARG A 69 -8.67 -21.02 -14.59
CA ARG A 69 -9.91 -21.34 -15.32
C ARG A 69 -10.79 -22.37 -14.59
N VAL A 70 -10.16 -23.33 -13.91
CA VAL A 70 -10.85 -24.44 -13.21
C VAL A 70 -10.53 -24.40 -11.73
N LEU A 71 -9.26 -24.19 -11.37
CA LEU A 71 -8.83 -24.13 -9.97
C LEU A 71 -9.39 -22.86 -9.29
N PRO A 72 -9.96 -22.95 -8.09
CA PRO A 72 -10.27 -21.78 -7.27
C PRO A 72 -8.99 -21.11 -6.75
N ALA A 73 -9.10 -19.84 -6.38
CA ALA A 73 -8.10 -19.24 -5.51
C ALA A 73 -8.17 -19.95 -4.15
N ILE A 74 -7.02 -20.23 -3.54
CA ILE A 74 -6.95 -20.85 -2.22
C ILE A 74 -6.05 -20.00 -1.35
N SER A 75 -6.53 -19.66 -0.15
CA SER A 75 -5.78 -18.90 0.84
C SER A 75 -5.90 -19.50 2.21
N VAL A 76 -4.89 -19.26 3.02
CA VAL A 76 -4.86 -19.58 4.45
C VAL A 76 -4.74 -18.28 5.22
N GLY A 77 -5.54 -18.13 6.27
CA GLY A 77 -5.53 -16.94 7.11
C GLY A 77 -5.42 -17.26 8.59
N ILE A 78 -4.87 -16.28 9.31
CA ILE A 78 -4.81 -16.25 10.76
C ILE A 78 -5.30 -14.87 11.17
N ASP A 79 -6.37 -14.83 11.94
CA ASP A 79 -6.93 -13.62 12.54
C ASP A 79 -6.65 -13.63 14.05
N GLY A 80 -6.43 -12.46 14.64
CA GLY A 80 -6.26 -12.35 16.09
C GLY A 80 -4.85 -12.62 16.61
N LEU A 81 -3.79 -12.62 15.78
CA LEU A 81 -2.43 -12.80 16.28
C LEU A 81 -2.07 -11.70 17.29
N PHE A 82 -1.46 -12.11 18.40
CA PHE A 82 -1.13 -11.25 19.54
C PHE A 82 -2.36 -10.58 20.21
N GLY A 83 -3.57 -10.89 19.76
CA GLY A 83 -4.83 -10.46 20.33
C GLY A 83 -5.20 -11.22 21.60
N ASN A 84 -6.45 -11.05 22.02
CA ASN A 84 -7.10 -11.97 22.96
C ASN A 84 -7.72 -13.16 22.18
N ASP A 85 -8.21 -14.17 22.90
CA ASP A 85 -8.84 -15.36 22.28
C ASP A 85 -10.18 -15.08 21.61
N ARG A 86 -10.82 -13.93 21.91
CA ARG A 86 -12.20 -13.64 21.49
C ARG A 86 -12.36 -13.67 19.97
N ASP A 87 -11.35 -13.16 19.27
CA ASP A 87 -11.35 -13.02 17.81
C ASP A 87 -10.26 -13.87 17.13
N ALA A 88 -9.59 -14.73 17.89
CA ALA A 88 -8.55 -15.60 17.37
C ALA A 88 -9.19 -16.68 16.49
N ALA A 89 -8.76 -16.73 15.23
CA ALA A 89 -9.24 -17.71 14.27
C ALA A 89 -8.16 -18.09 13.27
N GLU A 90 -8.24 -19.31 12.77
CA GLU A 90 -7.46 -19.74 11.62
C GLU A 90 -8.41 -20.29 10.57
N TYR A 91 -8.09 -20.15 9.30
CA TYR A 91 -8.94 -20.67 8.23
C TYR A 91 -8.17 -21.06 6.99
N ILE A 92 -8.77 -21.98 6.24
CA ILE A 92 -8.47 -22.23 4.84
C ILE A 92 -9.75 -21.94 4.04
N VAL A 93 -9.60 -21.21 2.94
CA VAL A 93 -10.73 -20.79 2.11
C VAL A 93 -10.41 -20.98 0.64
N ALA A 94 -11.40 -21.44 -0.11
CA ALA A 94 -11.38 -21.50 -1.56
C ALA A 94 -12.41 -20.52 -2.13
N SER A 95 -12.01 -19.70 -3.10
CA SER A 95 -12.91 -18.75 -3.78
C SER A 95 -12.89 -18.89 -5.29
N LYS A 96 -14.04 -18.61 -5.92
CA LYS A 96 -14.23 -18.68 -7.36
C LYS A 96 -15.15 -17.56 -7.83
N THR A 97 -14.79 -16.90 -8.93
CA THR A 97 -15.69 -15.99 -9.64
C THR A 97 -16.55 -16.80 -10.62
N LEU A 98 -17.85 -16.82 -10.34
CA LEU A 98 -18.91 -17.46 -11.10
C LEU A 98 -19.66 -16.41 -11.92
N ALA A 99 -19.99 -16.75 -13.16
CA ALA A 99 -20.80 -15.89 -14.05
C ALA A 99 -20.32 -14.41 -14.12
N GLN A 100 -19.02 -14.17 -13.93
CA GLN A 100 -18.34 -12.86 -13.94
C GLN A 100 -18.84 -11.81 -12.93
N THR A 101 -19.86 -12.12 -12.15
CA THR A 101 -20.57 -11.15 -11.28
C THR A 101 -20.81 -11.69 -9.89
N VAL A 102 -20.66 -13.00 -9.68
CA VAL A 102 -20.86 -13.65 -8.39
C VAL A 102 -19.56 -14.27 -7.95
N GLU A 103 -19.01 -13.83 -6.84
CA GLU A 103 -17.89 -14.47 -6.19
C GLU A 103 -18.42 -15.39 -5.09
N ALA A 104 -18.00 -16.65 -5.11
CA ALA A 104 -18.35 -17.62 -4.09
C ALA A 104 -17.12 -18.03 -3.30
N SER A 105 -17.25 -18.15 -1.98
CA SER A 105 -16.23 -18.72 -1.11
C SER A 105 -16.79 -19.84 -0.24
N VAL A 106 -15.95 -20.82 0.05
CA VAL A 106 -16.23 -21.87 1.03
C VAL A 106 -14.93 -22.19 1.76
N GLY A 107 -15.02 -22.38 3.06
CA GLY A 107 -13.85 -22.61 3.88
C GLY A 107 -14.14 -23.41 5.13
N LEU A 108 -13.04 -23.77 5.78
CA LEU A 108 -13.02 -24.45 7.05
C LEU A 108 -12.16 -23.62 8.00
N GLY A 109 -12.67 -23.35 9.20
CA GLY A 109 -11.99 -22.51 10.18
C GLY A 109 -12.00 -23.07 11.60
N TRP A 110 -11.00 -22.66 12.38
CA TRP A 110 -10.73 -23.00 13.77
C TRP A 110 -10.84 -21.75 14.65
N GLY A 111 -10.79 -21.93 15.97
CA GLY A 111 -10.97 -20.83 16.92
C GLY A 111 -12.39 -20.28 16.84
N ARG A 112 -12.55 -18.98 16.64
CA ARG A 112 -13.88 -18.34 16.46
C ARG A 112 -14.70 -18.99 15.32
N TYR A 113 -14.06 -19.37 14.22
CA TYR A 113 -14.74 -20.08 13.12
C TYR A 113 -15.00 -21.56 13.40
N GLY A 114 -14.48 -22.10 14.50
CA GLY A 114 -14.70 -23.48 14.94
C GLY A 114 -15.98 -23.69 15.75
N GLY A 115 -16.74 -22.63 16.08
CA GLY A 115 -17.82 -22.67 17.08
C GLY A 115 -18.95 -23.67 16.79
N ALA A 116 -19.27 -23.94 15.53
CA ALA A 116 -20.27 -24.94 15.13
C ALA A 116 -19.81 -26.38 15.35
N ALA A 117 -18.49 -26.62 15.42
CA ALA A 117 -17.86 -27.94 15.55
C ALA A 117 -18.31 -28.96 14.50
N ASP A 118 -18.46 -28.53 13.24
CA ASP A 118 -18.85 -29.39 12.11
C ASP A 118 -17.85 -30.54 11.86
N VAL A 119 -16.57 -30.30 12.17
CA VAL A 119 -15.48 -31.29 12.07
C VAL A 119 -14.72 -31.32 13.39
N SER A 120 -14.76 -32.46 14.09
CA SER A 120 -14.12 -32.57 15.40
C SER A 120 -12.59 -32.73 15.29
N ALA A 121 -11.87 -31.79 15.92
CA ALA A 121 -10.42 -31.79 16.13
C ALA A 121 -9.54 -32.43 15.02
N PRO A 122 -9.66 -32.00 13.73
CA PRO A 122 -9.01 -32.68 12.60
C PRO A 122 -7.47 -32.73 12.68
N PHE A 123 -6.87 -31.81 13.42
CA PHE A 123 -5.41 -31.73 13.63
C PHE A 123 -5.02 -31.76 15.12
N GLY A 124 -5.90 -32.32 15.96
CA GLY A 124 -5.68 -32.47 17.40
C GLY A 124 -6.34 -31.39 18.24
N GLN A 125 -6.18 -31.51 19.56
CA GLN A 125 -6.85 -30.67 20.55
C GLN A 125 -6.26 -29.26 20.60
N ARG A 126 -7.13 -28.24 20.71
CA ARG A 126 -6.70 -26.85 20.93
C ARG A 126 -6.28 -26.70 22.40
N PRO A 127 -5.06 -26.23 22.69
CA PRO A 127 -4.69 -25.89 24.06
C PRO A 127 -5.58 -24.75 24.57
N ALA A 128 -5.86 -24.72 25.87
CA ALA A 128 -6.56 -23.61 26.48
C ALA A 128 -5.78 -22.30 26.27
N PHE A 129 -6.50 -21.21 26.00
CA PHE A 129 -5.88 -19.92 25.80
C PHE A 129 -5.19 -19.44 27.09
N ASP A 130 -3.94 -19.01 26.95
CA ASP A 130 -3.11 -18.50 28.04
C ASP A 130 -2.84 -17.01 27.79
N THR A 131 -3.49 -16.15 28.58
CA THR A 131 -3.33 -14.69 28.50
C THR A 131 -1.89 -14.24 28.76
N ALA A 132 -1.06 -15.04 29.43
CA ALA A 132 0.36 -14.76 29.63
C ALA A 132 1.22 -15.12 28.41
N LYS A 133 0.67 -15.86 27.43
CA LYS A 133 1.37 -16.34 26.22
C LYS A 133 0.69 -15.89 24.94
N ARG A 134 0.39 -14.60 24.82
CA ARG A 134 -0.23 -14.00 23.61
C ARG A 134 0.58 -14.20 22.32
N ALA A 135 1.87 -14.57 22.43
CA ALA A 135 2.74 -14.89 21.30
C ALA A 135 2.91 -16.41 21.04
N SER A 136 2.07 -17.27 21.65
CA SER A 136 2.10 -18.71 21.37
C SER A 136 1.45 -19.02 20.02
N PHE A 137 1.99 -20.01 19.32
CA PHE A 137 1.46 -20.52 18.04
C PHE A 137 0.97 -21.97 18.16
N ASP A 138 0.98 -22.55 19.36
CA ASP A 138 0.67 -23.98 19.57
C ASP A 138 -0.80 -24.32 19.30
N HIS A 139 -1.66 -23.30 19.24
CA HIS A 139 -3.10 -23.38 19.03
C HIS A 139 -3.50 -23.41 17.55
N LEU A 140 -2.64 -22.93 16.65
CA LEU A 140 -3.00 -22.72 15.25
C LEU A 140 -3.49 -24.01 14.60
N PHE A 141 -4.66 -23.93 13.94
CA PHE A 141 -5.32 -25.03 13.23
C PHE A 141 -5.64 -26.25 14.12
N LYS A 142 -5.76 -26.07 15.44
CA LYS A 142 -6.19 -27.13 16.38
C LYS A 142 -7.54 -26.83 17.00
N GLY A 143 -8.19 -27.88 17.47
CA GLY A 143 -9.55 -27.87 17.99
C GLY A 143 -10.59 -28.18 16.93
N ASP A 144 -11.85 -28.11 17.32
CA ASP A 144 -12.95 -28.29 16.40
C ASP A 144 -12.95 -27.22 15.31
N ALA A 145 -13.39 -27.60 14.12
CA ALA A 145 -13.45 -26.75 12.97
C ALA A 145 -14.90 -26.61 12.48
N GLY A 146 -15.23 -25.44 11.96
CA GLY A 146 -16.55 -25.12 11.42
C GLY A 146 -16.47 -24.71 9.96
N VAL A 147 -17.51 -25.07 9.20
CA VAL A 147 -17.64 -24.72 7.80
C VAL A 147 -18.27 -23.34 7.69
N PHE A 148 -17.67 -22.49 6.88
CA PHE A 148 -18.27 -21.21 6.48
C PHE A 148 -18.34 -21.12 4.97
N ALA A 149 -19.28 -20.33 4.48
CA ALA A 149 -19.45 -20.10 3.06
C ALA A 149 -20.07 -18.74 2.81
N GLY A 150 -19.92 -18.24 1.59
CA GLY A 150 -20.85 -17.23 1.13
C GLY A 150 -20.56 -16.69 -0.24
N LEU A 151 -21.27 -15.61 -0.53
CA LEU A 151 -21.49 -15.09 -1.85
C LEU A 151 -21.36 -13.57 -1.83
N LEU A 152 -20.63 -13.03 -2.78
CA LEU A 152 -20.63 -11.62 -3.12
C LEU A 152 -21.17 -11.47 -4.54
N TRP A 153 -22.21 -10.67 -4.71
CA TRP A 153 -22.82 -10.39 -6.00
C TRP A 153 -22.61 -8.93 -6.36
N HIS A 154 -21.90 -8.69 -7.45
CA HIS A 154 -21.82 -7.39 -8.11
C HIS A 154 -23.11 -7.18 -8.91
N THR A 155 -23.95 -6.28 -8.40
CA THR A 155 -25.25 -6.05 -9.00
C THR A 155 -25.09 -5.29 -10.32
N PRO A 156 -26.13 -5.26 -11.18
CA PRO A 156 -26.14 -4.39 -12.35
C PRO A 156 -26.11 -2.89 -12.03
N VAL A 157 -26.31 -2.49 -10.77
CA VAL A 157 -26.22 -1.10 -10.33
C VAL A 157 -24.74 -0.79 -10.06
N ASP A 158 -24.23 0.23 -10.72
CA ASP A 158 -22.83 0.62 -10.60
C ASP A 158 -22.44 0.92 -9.14
N GLY A 159 -21.27 0.44 -8.73
CA GLY A 159 -20.77 0.54 -7.36
C GLY A 159 -21.50 -0.29 -6.30
N LEU A 160 -22.67 -0.91 -6.58
CA LEU A 160 -23.44 -1.68 -5.60
C LEU A 160 -23.11 -3.18 -5.65
N SER A 161 -22.71 -3.74 -4.51
CA SER A 161 -22.60 -5.19 -4.32
C SER A 161 -23.34 -5.67 -3.08
N LEU A 162 -23.89 -6.87 -3.15
CA LEU A 162 -24.61 -7.53 -2.06
C LEU A 162 -23.83 -8.76 -1.61
N ALA A 163 -23.84 -9.04 -0.31
CA ALA A 163 -23.15 -10.18 0.27
C ALA A 163 -24.11 -11.01 1.13
N ALA A 164 -23.92 -12.33 1.11
CA ALA A 164 -24.57 -13.27 2.00
C ALA A 164 -23.51 -14.24 2.53
N GLU A 165 -23.51 -14.50 3.83
CA GLU A 165 -22.55 -15.36 4.50
C GLU A 165 -23.31 -16.35 5.40
N TYR A 166 -22.89 -17.60 5.35
CA TYR A 166 -23.16 -18.60 6.37
C TYR A 166 -21.94 -18.71 7.27
N SER A 167 -22.13 -18.42 8.56
CA SER A 167 -21.07 -18.46 9.57
C SER A 167 -21.22 -19.64 10.52
N SER A 168 -20.11 -20.33 10.75
CA SER A 168 -19.96 -21.34 11.80
C SER A 168 -19.76 -20.72 13.20
N ASP A 169 -19.47 -19.42 13.28
CA ASP A 169 -19.32 -18.69 14.54
C ASP A 169 -20.61 -18.75 15.36
N THR A 170 -20.49 -19.15 16.62
CA THR A 170 -21.60 -19.23 17.58
C THR A 170 -21.69 -18.00 18.47
N PHE A 171 -20.77 -17.04 18.34
CA PHE A 171 -20.66 -15.87 19.21
C PHE A 171 -20.61 -16.25 20.69
N ALA A 172 -20.07 -17.44 21.02
CA ALA A 172 -20.11 -18.01 22.38
C ALA A 172 -19.39 -17.15 23.44
N ASN A 173 -18.54 -16.21 23.00
CA ASN A 173 -17.85 -15.24 23.85
C ASN A 173 -18.58 -13.89 23.95
N GLU A 174 -19.79 -13.79 23.39
CA GLU A 174 -20.70 -12.65 23.46
C GLU A 174 -21.88 -12.98 24.39
N ALA A 175 -22.52 -11.96 24.99
CA ALA A 175 -23.57 -12.18 25.99
C ALA A 175 -24.86 -12.80 25.42
N VAL A 176 -25.04 -12.74 24.10
CA VAL A 176 -26.25 -13.19 23.40
C VAL A 176 -25.85 -14.10 22.25
N MET A 177 -26.42 -15.31 22.22
CA MET A 177 -26.27 -16.25 21.10
C MET A 177 -27.00 -15.69 19.85
N PRO A 178 -26.48 -15.95 18.64
CA PRO A 178 -27.10 -15.45 17.42
C PRO A 178 -28.45 -16.12 17.16
N ASP A 179 -29.43 -15.34 16.70
CA ASP A 179 -30.72 -15.83 16.20
C ASP A 179 -30.59 -16.54 14.84
N SER A 180 -29.51 -16.23 14.10
CA SER A 180 -29.25 -16.77 12.76
C SER A 180 -27.76 -16.90 12.49
N ARG A 181 -27.38 -17.98 11.79
CA ARG A 181 -26.03 -18.17 11.23
C ARG A 181 -25.82 -17.47 9.88
N PHE A 182 -26.88 -16.91 9.31
CA PHE A 182 -26.82 -16.15 8.07
C PHE A 182 -26.63 -14.66 8.36
N ASN A 183 -25.62 -14.08 7.71
CA ASN A 183 -25.30 -12.66 7.74
C ASN A 183 -25.47 -12.08 6.34
N PHE A 184 -25.86 -10.81 6.25
CA PHE A 184 -26.09 -10.13 4.98
C PHE A 184 -25.39 -8.78 4.96
N GLY A 185 -24.94 -8.35 3.79
CA GLY A 185 -24.25 -7.09 3.61
C GLY A 185 -24.60 -6.40 2.30
N ALA A 186 -24.49 -5.08 2.30
CA ALA A 186 -24.52 -4.27 1.10
C ALA A 186 -23.36 -3.28 1.15
N ARG A 187 -22.66 -3.12 0.02
CA ARG A 187 -21.60 -2.11 -0.13
C ARG A 187 -21.87 -1.27 -1.36
N TYR A 188 -21.63 0.03 -1.24
CA TYR A 188 -21.78 1.00 -2.30
C TYR A 188 -20.49 1.83 -2.44
N GLU A 189 -19.83 1.70 -3.58
CA GLU A 189 -18.67 2.50 -3.94
C GLU A 189 -19.14 3.89 -4.40
N VAL A 190 -18.99 4.88 -3.52
CA VAL A 190 -19.45 6.26 -3.77
C VAL A 190 -18.54 6.96 -4.78
N SER A 191 -17.25 6.67 -4.70
CA SER A 191 -16.21 7.08 -5.63
C SER A 191 -15.06 6.09 -5.49
N GLU A 192 -14.11 6.09 -6.43
CA GLU A 192 -12.90 5.26 -6.34
C GLU A 192 -12.34 5.32 -4.91
N GLY A 193 -12.11 4.18 -4.27
CA GLY A 193 -11.61 4.04 -2.90
C GLY A 193 -12.36 4.78 -1.78
N LEU A 194 -13.63 5.13 -1.96
CA LEU A 194 -14.56 5.47 -0.87
C LEU A 194 -15.77 4.54 -0.96
N THR A 195 -15.90 3.67 0.03
CA THR A 195 -17.00 2.70 0.08
C THR A 195 -17.79 2.87 1.37
N LEU A 196 -19.12 2.94 1.22
CA LEU A 196 -20.06 2.83 2.33
C LEU A 196 -20.65 1.44 2.35
N GLY A 197 -20.97 0.94 3.54
CA GLY A 197 -21.62 -0.35 3.66
C GLY A 197 -22.56 -0.40 4.85
N ALA A 198 -23.48 -1.36 4.78
CA ALA A 198 -24.37 -1.75 5.85
C ALA A 198 -24.38 -3.28 5.91
N TYR A 199 -24.52 -3.81 7.12
CA TYR A 199 -24.57 -5.26 7.32
C TYR A 199 -25.56 -5.61 8.42
N GLN A 200 -26.01 -6.84 8.36
CA GLN A 200 -26.70 -7.53 9.43
C GLN A 200 -25.90 -8.79 9.77
N ARG A 201 -25.73 -9.04 11.07
CA ARG A 201 -25.06 -10.24 11.59
C ARG A 201 -25.86 -10.84 12.72
N GLY A 202 -25.76 -12.15 12.90
CA GLY A 202 -26.35 -12.86 14.05
C GLY A 202 -27.87 -12.84 14.10
N GLY A 203 -28.57 -12.41 13.04
CA GLY A 203 -30.04 -12.34 12.99
C GLY A 203 -30.62 -10.95 13.28
N ASP A 204 -30.08 -10.23 14.25
CA ASP A 204 -30.68 -9.02 14.83
C ASP A 204 -29.76 -7.80 14.86
N THR A 205 -28.44 -7.99 14.80
CA THR A 205 -27.46 -6.91 14.89
C THR A 205 -27.23 -6.27 13.52
N VAL A 206 -27.53 -4.97 13.41
CA VAL A 206 -27.29 -4.18 12.20
C VAL A 206 -26.17 -3.17 12.45
N GLY A 207 -25.31 -3.00 11.46
CA GLY A 207 -24.20 -2.07 11.52
C GLY A 207 -23.89 -1.39 10.18
N VAL A 208 -22.95 -0.46 10.25
CA VAL A 208 -22.48 0.32 9.10
C VAL A 208 -20.96 0.27 8.99
N THR A 209 -20.45 0.47 7.78
CA THR A 209 -19.01 0.52 7.49
C THR A 209 -18.66 1.71 6.61
N LEU A 210 -17.53 2.34 6.89
CA LEU A 210 -16.88 3.31 6.02
C LEU A 210 -15.48 2.78 5.68
N THR A 211 -15.14 2.68 4.39
CA THR A 211 -13.80 2.27 3.94
C THR A 211 -13.20 3.33 3.03
N LEU A 212 -11.96 3.70 3.33
CA LEU A 212 -11.09 4.54 2.52
C LEU A 212 -9.95 3.68 1.98
N SER A 213 -9.79 3.59 0.67
CA SER A 213 -8.69 2.85 0.05
C SER A 213 -7.92 3.69 -0.96
N GLY A 214 -6.70 3.22 -1.23
CA GLY A 214 -5.83 3.84 -2.21
C GLY A 214 -4.68 2.92 -2.62
N ASN A 215 -4.24 3.15 -3.85
CA ASN A 215 -3.14 2.44 -4.45
C ASN A 215 -2.13 3.44 -5.06
N PRO A 216 -0.87 3.48 -4.58
CA PRO A 216 0.13 4.39 -5.14
C PRO A 216 0.51 4.04 -6.59
N ASN A 217 0.27 2.80 -7.04
CA ASN A 217 0.47 2.40 -8.44
C ASN A 217 -0.66 2.90 -9.36
N ARG A 218 -1.80 3.33 -8.79
CA ARG A 218 -2.94 3.90 -9.52
C ARG A 218 -3.36 5.23 -8.85
N PRO A 219 -2.55 6.29 -8.98
CA PRO A 219 -2.85 7.55 -8.32
C PRO A 219 -4.13 8.17 -8.90
N ARG A 220 -5.05 8.57 -8.02
CA ARG A 220 -6.34 9.20 -8.37
C ARG A 220 -6.20 10.45 -9.23
N VAL A 221 -5.13 11.20 -9.01
CA VAL A 221 -4.80 12.37 -9.82
C VAL A 221 -3.73 11.94 -10.82
N ALA A 222 -4.12 11.85 -12.10
CA ALA A 222 -3.18 11.64 -13.18
C ALA A 222 -2.08 12.69 -13.08
N GLN A 223 -0.83 12.25 -13.02
CA GLN A 223 0.28 13.20 -13.02
C GLN A 223 0.27 13.93 -14.35
N PRO A 224 0.29 15.27 -14.37
CA PRO A 224 0.36 16.01 -15.62
C PRO A 224 1.61 15.55 -16.38
N VAL A 225 1.44 15.25 -17.66
CA VAL A 225 2.55 14.87 -18.56
C VAL A 225 3.66 15.94 -18.46
N GLY A 226 3.26 17.20 -18.29
CA GLY A 226 4.13 18.36 -18.13
C GLY A 226 4.85 18.73 -19.43
N ALA A 227 5.70 19.74 -19.39
CA ALA A 227 6.53 20.11 -20.54
C ALA A 227 7.37 18.92 -21.03
N GLN A 228 7.69 18.89 -22.33
CA GLN A 228 8.60 17.89 -22.88
C GLN A 228 9.95 17.99 -22.14
N PRO A 229 10.52 16.86 -21.66
CA PRO A 229 11.82 16.89 -21.03
C PRO A 229 12.89 17.41 -22.00
N VAL A 230 13.85 18.16 -21.48
CA VAL A 230 14.99 18.66 -22.27
C VAL A 230 15.69 17.49 -22.97
N PHE A 231 15.91 17.63 -24.27
CA PHE A 231 16.64 16.66 -25.08
C PHE A 231 18.12 16.69 -24.71
N VAL A 232 18.71 15.51 -24.51
CA VAL A 232 20.13 15.35 -24.23
C VAL A 232 20.77 14.65 -25.42
N GLY A 233 21.43 15.41 -26.29
CA GLY A 233 22.11 14.88 -27.47
C GLY A 233 23.44 14.18 -27.14
N ALA A 234 24.07 13.61 -28.16
CA ALA A 234 25.45 13.15 -28.08
C ALA A 234 26.38 14.31 -27.70
N ARG A 235 27.44 14.04 -26.92
CA ARG A 235 28.45 15.04 -26.53
C ARG A 235 29.06 15.69 -27.78
N SER A 236 28.55 16.84 -28.19
CA SER A 236 29.08 17.57 -29.34
C SER A 236 30.09 18.62 -28.85
N ARG A 237 31.25 18.70 -29.51
CA ARG A 237 32.26 19.74 -29.26
C ARG A 237 31.77 21.16 -29.59
N ALA A 238 30.68 21.25 -30.35
CA ALA A 238 30.12 22.49 -30.87
C ALA A 238 29.15 23.21 -29.90
N ALA A 239 28.77 22.58 -28.79
CA ALA A 239 27.90 23.18 -27.76
C ALA A 239 28.65 24.13 -26.80
N GLN A 240 29.61 24.92 -27.30
CA GLN A 240 30.24 25.98 -26.52
C GLN A 240 29.42 27.27 -26.64
N THR A 241 28.29 27.35 -25.94
CA THR A 241 27.64 28.64 -25.61
C THR A 241 28.24 29.28 -24.37
N TRP A 242 29.20 28.62 -23.72
CA TRP A 242 29.86 29.10 -22.51
C TRP A 242 31.18 29.76 -22.89
N GLY A 243 31.24 31.09 -22.72
CA GLY A 243 32.52 31.77 -22.54
C GLY A 243 33.31 31.14 -21.39
N SER A 244 34.60 31.42 -21.33
CA SER A 244 35.60 30.82 -20.42
C SER A 244 35.07 30.35 -19.06
N ALA A 245 34.85 29.02 -18.95
CA ALA A 245 34.90 28.07 -17.82
C ALA A 245 34.72 28.46 -16.32
N ALA A 246 34.35 29.68 -15.93
CA ALA A 246 34.44 30.11 -14.52
C ALA A 246 33.10 30.22 -13.77
N SER A 247 31.94 30.36 -14.44
CA SER A 247 30.66 30.52 -13.75
C SER A 247 29.49 29.96 -14.56
N PRO A 248 28.52 29.28 -13.92
CA PRO A 248 27.29 28.88 -14.59
C PRO A 248 26.49 30.07 -15.09
N ASP A 249 25.95 29.98 -16.31
CA ASP A 249 24.90 30.87 -16.78
C ASP A 249 23.62 30.56 -15.98
N PHE A 250 23.55 31.17 -14.79
CA PHE A 250 22.51 30.94 -13.80
C PHE A 250 21.15 31.32 -14.36
N ASP A 251 21.05 32.43 -15.08
CA ASP A 251 19.81 32.92 -15.66
C ASP A 251 19.28 31.94 -16.70
N ARG A 252 20.13 31.44 -17.60
CA ARG A 252 19.72 30.43 -18.58
C ARG A 252 19.35 29.11 -17.94
N LEU A 253 20.07 28.69 -16.90
CA LEU A 253 19.75 27.47 -16.16
C LEU A 253 18.41 27.59 -15.42
N ALA A 254 18.17 28.73 -14.78
CA ALA A 254 16.92 29.03 -14.09
C ALA A 254 15.74 29.07 -15.07
N GLU A 255 15.90 29.70 -16.23
CA GLU A 255 14.91 29.73 -17.30
C GLU A 255 14.51 28.32 -17.75
N LEU A 256 15.50 27.49 -18.14
CA LEU A 256 15.26 26.12 -18.61
C LEU A 256 14.64 25.22 -17.55
N LEU A 257 15.02 25.39 -16.27
CA LEU A 257 14.38 24.66 -15.17
C LEU A 257 12.95 25.13 -14.95
N SER A 258 12.69 26.44 -15.07
CA SER A 258 11.35 27.02 -14.88
C SER A 258 10.34 26.52 -15.91
N GLU A 259 10.76 26.36 -17.18
CA GLU A 259 9.95 25.72 -18.23
C GLU A 259 9.56 24.28 -17.88
N GLN A 260 10.40 23.60 -17.09
CA GLN A 260 10.15 22.24 -16.61
C GLN A 260 9.32 22.20 -15.32
N GLY A 261 8.89 23.36 -14.79
CA GLY A 261 8.16 23.50 -13.52
C GLY A 261 9.06 23.37 -12.28
N ILE A 262 10.35 23.66 -12.43
CA ILE A 262 11.39 23.51 -11.39
C ILE A 262 12.01 24.88 -11.16
N GLN A 263 12.01 25.36 -9.93
CA GLN A 263 12.71 26.59 -9.59
C GLN A 263 14.14 26.28 -9.17
N LEU A 264 15.10 26.93 -9.81
CA LEU A 264 16.47 26.99 -9.34
C LEU A 264 16.57 27.98 -8.18
N GLN A 265 17.09 27.53 -7.04
CA GLN A 265 17.40 28.42 -5.92
C GLN A 265 18.87 28.84 -5.92
N LYS A 266 19.77 27.89 -6.16
CA LYS A 266 21.22 28.08 -6.07
C LYS A 266 21.92 27.15 -7.07
N ALA A 267 23.04 27.59 -7.66
CA ALA A 267 23.88 26.75 -8.51
C ALA A 267 25.36 27.06 -8.28
N LYS A 268 26.21 26.06 -8.51
CA LYS A 268 27.66 26.22 -8.49
C LYS A 268 28.33 25.15 -9.32
N LEU A 269 29.45 25.53 -9.93
CA LEU A 269 30.39 24.62 -10.56
C LEU A 269 31.65 24.51 -9.69
N ASP A 270 32.08 23.28 -9.43
CA ASP A 270 33.31 22.97 -8.72
C ASP A 270 34.03 21.82 -9.44
N GLY A 271 35.02 22.16 -10.26
CA GLY A 271 35.77 21.19 -11.06
C GLY A 271 34.89 20.35 -12.01
N ASP A 272 34.70 19.08 -11.65
CA ASP A 272 33.92 18.10 -12.41
C ASP A 272 32.47 17.95 -11.90
N VAL A 273 32.07 18.74 -10.90
CA VAL A 273 30.74 18.70 -10.28
C VAL A 273 29.94 19.97 -10.60
N ALA A 274 28.69 19.78 -11.02
CA ALA A 274 27.67 20.83 -10.98
C ALA A 274 26.68 20.51 -9.86
N ALA A 275 26.59 21.34 -8.82
CA ALA A 275 25.49 21.22 -7.87
C ALA A 275 24.49 22.34 -8.01
N VAL A 276 23.24 21.95 -7.76
CA VAL A 276 22.09 22.83 -7.82
C VAL A 276 21.18 22.55 -6.63
N ARG A 277 20.52 23.59 -6.15
CA ARG A 277 19.38 23.47 -5.23
C ARG A 277 18.12 23.83 -5.97
N VAL A 278 17.14 22.95 -5.92
CA VAL A 278 15.89 23.10 -6.67
C VAL A 278 14.67 22.87 -5.78
N VAL A 279 13.60 23.60 -6.10
CA VAL A 279 12.25 23.43 -5.56
C VAL A 279 11.32 23.05 -6.70
N SER A 280 10.38 22.14 -6.45
CA SER A 280 9.34 21.79 -7.40
C SER A 280 8.00 22.37 -6.95
N TRP A 281 7.40 23.19 -7.80
CA TRP A 281 6.10 23.82 -7.54
C TRP A 281 4.93 23.02 -8.12
N SER A 282 5.18 22.23 -9.16
CA SER A 282 4.13 21.58 -9.97
C SER A 282 4.41 20.12 -10.33
N ASN A 283 5.62 19.61 -10.14
CA ASN A 283 5.93 18.19 -10.34
C ASN A 283 5.85 17.45 -8.99
N SER A 284 4.85 16.58 -8.86
CA SER A 284 4.54 15.84 -7.63
C SER A 284 5.48 14.65 -7.35
N ALA A 285 6.32 14.25 -8.31
CA ALA A 285 7.23 13.12 -8.16
C ALA A 285 8.70 13.57 -8.13
N VAL A 286 9.38 13.34 -7.00
CA VAL A 286 10.82 13.60 -6.82
C VAL A 286 11.66 13.02 -7.96
N PRO A 287 11.49 11.76 -8.40
CA PRO A 287 12.28 11.22 -9.53
C PRO A 287 12.14 12.02 -10.82
N LYS A 288 10.95 12.58 -11.09
CA LYS A 288 10.70 13.43 -12.27
C LYS A 288 11.47 14.74 -12.19
N VAL A 289 11.47 15.38 -11.02
CA VAL A 289 12.23 16.61 -10.75
C VAL A 289 13.73 16.37 -10.95
N ILE A 290 14.26 15.33 -10.30
CA ILE A 290 15.68 14.99 -10.37
C ILE A 290 16.11 14.62 -11.80
N GLY A 291 15.34 13.78 -12.50
CA GLY A 291 15.64 13.40 -13.88
C GLY A 291 15.58 14.58 -14.86
N ARG A 292 14.62 15.51 -14.69
CA ARG A 292 14.53 16.73 -15.52
C ARG A 292 15.71 17.66 -15.25
N THR A 293 16.04 17.91 -14.00
CA THR A 293 17.20 18.73 -13.63
C THR A 293 18.49 18.13 -14.18
N ALA A 294 18.68 16.81 -14.08
CA ALA A 294 19.84 16.12 -14.64
C ALA A 294 19.93 16.26 -16.17
N ARG A 295 18.80 16.23 -16.90
CA ARG A 295 18.75 16.49 -18.35
C ARG A 295 19.15 17.93 -18.68
N VAL A 296 18.64 18.92 -17.96
CA VAL A 296 19.02 20.33 -18.15
C VAL A 296 20.52 20.49 -17.92
N LEU A 297 21.04 19.97 -16.80
CA LEU A 297 22.48 20.03 -16.49
C LEU A 297 23.33 19.32 -17.54
N ALA A 298 22.89 18.16 -18.05
CA ALA A 298 23.60 17.46 -19.14
C ALA A 298 23.64 18.27 -20.43
N ALA A 299 22.56 18.98 -20.76
CA ALA A 299 22.49 19.79 -21.96
C ALA A 299 23.26 21.12 -21.84
N THR A 300 23.37 21.71 -20.64
CA THR A 300 23.89 23.07 -20.48
C THR A 300 25.27 23.16 -19.84
N SER A 301 25.64 22.26 -18.91
CA SER A 301 26.91 22.45 -18.18
C SER A 301 28.14 22.09 -19.02
N PRO A 302 29.33 22.65 -18.72
CA PRO A 302 30.56 22.42 -19.50
C PRO A 302 30.93 20.93 -19.61
N GLN A 303 31.61 20.52 -20.68
CA GLN A 303 32.00 19.12 -20.89
C GLN A 303 32.89 18.53 -19.77
N SER A 304 33.61 19.39 -19.03
CA SER A 304 34.41 18.99 -17.86
C SER A 304 33.57 18.43 -16.71
N VAL A 305 32.29 18.81 -16.61
CA VAL A 305 31.38 18.32 -15.57
C VAL A 305 30.97 16.88 -15.88
N ASN A 306 31.16 15.98 -14.92
CA ASN A 306 30.78 14.57 -15.04
C ASN A 306 29.79 14.14 -13.95
N VAL A 307 29.60 14.94 -12.91
CA VAL A 307 28.72 14.64 -11.78
C VAL A 307 27.74 15.78 -11.55
N PHE A 308 26.48 15.43 -11.31
CA PHE A 308 25.42 16.36 -10.93
C PHE A 308 24.98 16.08 -9.50
N ASP A 309 25.12 17.08 -8.63
CA ASP A 309 24.62 17.03 -7.25
C ASP A 309 23.34 17.85 -7.15
N ILE A 310 22.20 17.18 -7.20
CA ILE A 310 20.89 17.83 -7.22
C ILE A 310 20.28 17.75 -5.83
N SER A 311 20.20 18.89 -5.14
CA SER A 311 19.65 18.96 -3.79
C SER A 311 18.23 19.52 -3.80
N LEU A 312 17.31 18.80 -3.15
CA LEU A 312 15.95 19.28 -2.93
C LEU A 312 15.89 20.15 -1.68
N THR A 313 15.17 21.25 -1.75
CA THR A 313 14.89 22.10 -0.59
C THR A 313 13.41 22.07 -0.24
N LEU A 314 13.14 22.10 1.07
CA LEU A 314 11.81 22.24 1.65
C LEU A 314 11.88 23.37 2.68
N ASN A 315 11.11 24.45 2.48
CA ASN A 315 11.19 25.66 3.30
C ASN A 315 12.64 26.16 3.47
N ASP A 316 13.37 26.23 2.36
CA ASP A 316 14.79 26.62 2.27
C ASP A 316 15.80 25.71 3.00
N LEU A 317 15.34 24.61 3.58
CA LEU A 317 16.20 23.59 4.18
C LEU A 317 16.50 22.49 3.16
N PRO A 318 17.78 22.22 2.85
CA PRO A 318 18.14 21.08 2.01
C PRO A 318 17.77 19.77 2.71
N THR A 319 17.16 18.85 1.98
CA THR A 319 16.65 17.58 2.53
C THR A 319 17.49 16.39 2.08
N LYS A 320 17.53 16.14 0.78
CA LYS A 320 18.29 15.06 0.14
C LYS A 320 19.09 15.60 -1.04
N THR A 321 20.27 15.02 -1.23
CA THR A 321 21.11 15.26 -2.42
C THR A 321 21.13 13.99 -3.26
N PHE A 322 20.87 14.14 -4.56
CA PHE A 322 20.93 13.09 -5.57
C PHE A 322 22.16 13.31 -6.42
N THR A 323 23.12 12.39 -6.33
CA THR A 323 24.36 12.42 -7.11
C THR A 323 24.21 11.53 -8.33
N ILE A 324 24.19 12.15 -9.50
CA ILE A 324 23.98 11.47 -10.79
C ILE A 324 25.20 11.66 -11.67
N ARG A 325 25.65 10.60 -12.33
CA ARG A 325 26.72 10.71 -13.33
C ARG A 325 26.13 11.16 -14.66
N ARG A 326 26.74 12.17 -15.27
CA ARG A 326 26.36 12.66 -16.59
C ARG A 326 26.30 11.55 -17.65
N ASN A 327 27.24 10.60 -17.60
CA ASN A 327 27.27 9.48 -18.54
C ASN A 327 26.01 8.62 -18.48
N ASP A 328 25.42 8.42 -17.30
CA ASP A 328 24.19 7.65 -17.15
C ASP A 328 23.04 8.33 -17.90
N ILE A 329 22.97 9.68 -17.85
CA ILE A 329 21.98 10.45 -18.60
C ILE A 329 22.20 10.32 -20.11
N HIS A 330 23.42 10.32 -20.63
CA HIS A 330 23.64 10.15 -22.07
C HIS A 330 23.41 8.72 -22.57
N GLN A 331 23.76 7.72 -21.76
CA GLN A 331 23.76 6.33 -22.22
C GLN A 331 22.41 5.63 -22.01
N LEU A 332 21.71 5.97 -20.93
CA LEU A 332 20.56 5.18 -20.46
C LEU A 332 19.23 5.82 -20.79
N ILE A 333 19.16 7.14 -20.98
CA ILE A 333 17.89 7.88 -21.07
C ILE A 333 16.94 7.43 -22.18
N ASP A 334 17.49 6.89 -23.28
CA ASP A 334 16.75 6.40 -24.43
C ASP A 334 16.76 4.85 -24.52
N GLN A 335 17.29 4.17 -23.50
CA GLN A 335 17.33 2.70 -23.43
C GLN A 335 16.05 2.15 -22.75
N PRO A 336 15.60 0.94 -23.13
CA PRO A 336 14.61 0.22 -22.35
C PRO A 336 15.05 0.10 -20.89
N LEU A 337 14.14 0.37 -19.95
CA LEU A 337 14.42 0.39 -18.50
C LEU A 337 15.49 1.41 -18.04
N GLY A 338 15.90 2.34 -18.92
CA GLY A 338 16.93 3.33 -18.64
C GLY A 338 16.73 4.11 -17.36
N GLY A 339 15.49 4.55 -17.09
CA GLY A 339 15.16 5.27 -15.85
C GLY A 339 15.44 4.46 -14.57
N SER A 340 15.18 3.14 -14.59
CA SER A 340 15.47 2.27 -13.44
C SER A 340 16.97 2.06 -13.24
N GLN A 341 17.74 1.99 -14.33
CA GLN A 341 19.19 1.86 -14.26
C GLN A 341 19.86 3.15 -13.79
N VAL A 342 19.39 4.32 -14.27
CA VAL A 342 19.84 5.62 -13.75
C VAL A 342 19.55 5.71 -12.24
N LEU A 343 18.36 5.30 -11.80
CA LEU A 343 18.02 5.29 -10.38
C LEU A 343 18.94 4.36 -9.58
N ALA A 344 19.22 3.15 -10.08
CA ALA A 344 20.14 2.21 -9.43
C ALA A 344 21.56 2.75 -9.29
N ASN A 345 22.02 3.58 -10.25
CA ASN A 345 23.32 4.22 -10.24
C ASN A 345 23.36 5.54 -9.45
N THR A 346 22.20 6.08 -9.06
CA THR A 346 22.09 7.37 -8.38
C THR A 346 22.46 7.22 -6.91
N GLY A 347 23.43 8.01 -6.45
CA GLY A 347 23.72 8.15 -5.02
C GLY A 347 22.65 9.00 -4.35
N ILE A 348 22.03 8.50 -3.28
CA ILE A 348 21.05 9.25 -2.48
C ILE A 348 21.59 9.39 -1.06
N THR A 349 21.92 10.62 -0.67
CA THR A 349 22.37 10.92 0.69
C THR A 349 21.41 11.90 1.37
N GLY A 350 21.54 12.06 2.69
CA GLY A 350 21.05 13.28 3.33
C GLY A 350 21.66 14.52 2.68
N ALA A 351 21.13 15.71 2.99
CA ALA A 351 21.70 16.98 2.51
C ALA A 351 23.22 16.98 2.71
N SER A 352 23.97 16.91 1.61
CA SER A 352 25.41 16.68 1.66
C SER A 352 26.15 17.83 2.36
N ASP A 353 27.24 17.51 3.07
CA ASP A 353 28.15 18.53 3.64
C ASP A 353 28.76 19.42 2.54
N ARG A 354 28.94 18.87 1.33
CA ARG A 354 29.33 19.66 0.14
C ARG A 354 28.32 20.77 -0.11
N ALA A 355 27.04 20.44 -0.20
CA ALA A 355 26.02 21.45 -0.40
C ALA A 355 25.99 22.51 0.73
N GLN A 356 26.35 22.16 1.97
CA GLN A 356 26.40 23.09 3.10
C GLN A 356 27.64 24.00 3.10
N THR A 357 28.78 23.50 2.62
CA THR A 357 30.08 24.21 2.60
C THR A 357 30.31 25.01 1.32
N TRP A 358 29.43 24.87 0.32
CA TRP A 358 29.54 25.62 -0.92
C TRP A 358 29.16 27.09 -0.72
N ASP A 359 30.07 27.98 -1.11
CA ASP A 359 29.73 29.38 -1.39
C ASP A 359 28.89 29.42 -2.68
N TRP A 360 27.58 29.67 -2.52
CA TRP A 360 26.60 29.55 -3.59
C TRP A 360 26.37 30.89 -4.28
N GLN A 361 26.14 30.83 -5.59
CA GLN A 361 25.63 31.96 -6.37
C GLN A 361 24.11 31.89 -6.50
#